data_AF-A0A1V9VC62-F1
#
_entry.id   AF-A0A1V9VC62-F1
#
_cell.length_a   1.000
_cell.length_b   1.000
_cell.length_c   1.000
_cell.angle_alpha   90.00
_cell.angle_beta   90.00
_cell.angle_gamma   90.00
#
_symmetry.space_group_name_H-M   'P 1'
#
loop_
_entity.id
_entity.type
_entity.pdbx_description
1 polymer ?
#
loop_
_entity_poly.entity_id
_entity_poly.type
_entity_poly.pdbx_seq_one_letter_code
_entity_poly.pdbx_strand_id
1 'polypeptide(L)' 'MSEKKYRLVTRSDMDGLVCGTLLKYLDIIDEITFVHPKDMQDGLIEITNNDITTNLP' A
#
# COMPACT_ATOMS: atom_id res chain seq x y z
N MET A 1 -9.17 13.52 -17.80
CA MET A 1 -9.60 12.85 -16.55
C MET A 1 -8.33 12.61 -15.76
N SER A 2 -8.21 13.08 -14.52
CA SER A 2 -7.04 12.71 -13.70
C SER A 2 -7.12 11.21 -13.45
N GLU A 3 -6.06 10.48 -13.77
CA GLU A 3 -5.99 9.07 -13.41
C GLU A 3 -6.13 8.93 -11.90
N LYS A 4 -7.04 8.05 -11.47
CA LYS A 4 -7.31 7.81 -10.05
C LYS A 4 -6.04 7.26 -9.40
N LYS A 5 -5.60 7.89 -8.30
CA LYS A 5 -4.47 7.42 -7.49
C LYS A 5 -4.97 6.59 -6.32
N TYR A 6 -4.11 5.68 -5.86
CA TYR A 6 -4.40 4.74 -4.79
C TYR A 6 -3.44 4.95 -3.61
N ARG A 7 -3.84 4.48 -2.43
CA ARG A 7 -2.97 4.33 -1.26
C ARG A 7 -2.32 2.94 -1.30
N LEU A 8 -1.00 2.86 -1.18
CA LEU A 8 -0.30 1.59 -1.00
C LEU A 8 -0.28 1.24 0.49
N VAL A 9 -0.79 0.07 0.83
CA VAL A 9 -0.67 -0.52 2.17
C VAL A 9 0.31 -1.70 2.09
N THR A 10 1.43 -1.62 2.79
CA THR A 10 2.51 -2.61 2.67
C THR A 10 3.29 -2.79 3.97
N ARG A 11 4.22 -3.73 4.00
CA ARG A 11 5.14 -3.94 5.11
C ARG A 11 6.31 -2.96 5.05
N SER A 12 6.85 -2.60 6.21
CA SER A 12 8.10 -1.84 6.30
C SER A 12 9.31 -2.76 6.09
N ASP A 13 9.44 -3.30 4.88
CA ASP A 13 10.55 -4.14 4.45
C ASP A 13 11.02 -3.75 3.03
N MET A 14 12.05 -4.45 2.54
CA MET A 14 12.62 -4.16 1.22
C MET A 14 11.59 -4.30 0.10
N ASP A 15 10.69 -5.29 0.19
CA ASP A 15 9.68 -5.53 -0.82
C ASP A 15 8.67 -4.37 -0.86
N GLY A 16 8.17 -3.95 0.31
CA GLY A 16 7.27 -2.79 0.40
C GLY A 16 7.90 -1.49 -0.11
N LEU A 17 9.20 -1.28 0.13
CA LEU A 17 9.91 -0.09 -0.34
C LEU A 17 10.13 -0.12 -1.86
N VAL A 18 10.47 -1.27 -2.44
CA VAL A 18 10.61 -1.44 -3.89
C VAL A 18 9.26 -1.29 -4.58
N CYS A 19 8.20 -1.93 -4.08
CA CYS A 19 6.85 -1.79 -4.59
C CYS A 19 6.37 -0.33 -4.54
N GLY A 20 6.54 0.34 -3.40
CA GLY A 20 6.21 1.76 -3.26
C GLY A 20 6.94 2.64 -4.24
N THR A 21 8.24 2.40 -4.44
CA THR A 21 9.05 3.16 -5.40
C THR A 21 8.55 2.98 -6.83
N LEU A 22 8.30 1.73 -7.26
CA LEU A 22 7.84 1.43 -8.61
C LEU A 22 6.44 2.00 -8.89
N LEU A 23 5.50 1.79 -7.96
CA LEU A 23 4.14 2.29 -8.10
C LEU A 23 4.08 3.82 -8.08
N LYS A 24 4.96 4.47 -7.30
CA LYS A 24 5.08 5.92 -7.30
C LYS A 24 5.69 6.44 -8.61
N TYR A 25 6.70 5.76 -9.14
CA TYR A 25 7.33 6.11 -10.42
C TYR A 25 6.36 6.00 -11.60
N LEU A 26 5.49 4.98 -11.59
CA LEU A 26 4.42 4.81 -12.58
C LEU A 26 3.23 5.75 -12.35
N ASP A 27 3.29 6.61 -11.33
CA ASP A 27 2.24 7.55 -10.99
C ASP A 27 0.90 6.82 -10.70
N ILE A 28 0.93 5.68 -10.00
CA ILE A 28 -0.28 4.91 -9.64
C ILE A 28 -0.74 5.26 -8.21
N ILE A 29 0.21 5.61 -7.33
CA ILE A 29 -0.05 5.89 -5.91
C ILE A 29 0.37 7.30 -5.51
N ASP A 30 -0.36 7.86 -4.56
CA ASP A 30 -0.05 9.14 -3.94
C ASP A 30 0.27 9.03 -2.44
N GLU A 31 -0.20 7.96 -1.79
CA GLU A 31 0.00 7.68 -0.38
C GLU A 31 0.63 6.28 -0.16
N ILE A 32 1.47 6.16 0.87
CA ILE A 32 2.02 4.88 1.35
C ILE A 32 1.80 4.77 2.85
N THR A 33 1.21 3.65 3.28
CA THR A 33 1.03 3.29 4.70
C THR A 33 1.78 1.99 4.98
N PHE A 34 2.68 2.04 5.96
CA PHE A 34 3.37 0.86 6.45
C PHE A 34 2.60 0.24 7.62
N VAL A 35 2.30 -1.05 7.52
CA VAL A 35 1.54 -1.79 8.54
C VAL A 35 2.28 -3.05 8.96
N HIS A 36 2.05 -3.47 10.21
CA HIS A 36 2.51 -4.77 10.67
C HIS A 36 1.53 -5.86 10.20
N PRO A 37 1.99 -7.05 9.74
CA PRO A 37 1.09 -8.11 9.25
C PRO A 37 0.03 -8.54 10.26
N LYS A 38 0.38 -8.49 11.55
CA LYS A 38 -0.56 -8.79 12.64
C LYS A 38 -1.73 -7.80 12.67
N ASP A 39 -1.49 -6.52 12.42
CA ASP A 39 -2.53 -5.49 12.49
C ASP A 39 -3.55 -5.65 11.35
N MET A 40 -3.10 -6.15 10.19
CA MET A 40 -4.01 -6.55 9.10
C MET A 40 -4.86 -7.76 9.49
N GLN A 41 -4.26 -8.79 10.10
CA GLN A 41 -4.96 -10.00 10.51
C GLN A 41 -5.98 -9.73 11.64
N ASP A 42 -5.61 -8.85 12.57
CA ASP A 42 -6.46 -8.43 13.68
C ASP A 42 -7.54 -7.42 13.23
N GLY A 43 -7.55 -7.00 11.96
CA GLY A 43 -8.54 -6.09 11.39
C GLY A 43 -8.44 -4.65 11.91
N LEU A 44 -7.27 -4.25 12.40
CA LEU A 44 -7.03 -2.92 12.98
C LEU A 44 -6.80 -1.84 11.91
N ILE A 45 -6.50 -2.26 10.68
CA ILE A 45 -6.28 -1.37 9.54
C ILE A 45 -7.52 -1.36 8.66
N GLU A 46 -8.08 -0.18 8.46
CA GLU A 46 -9.19 0.03 7.54
C GLU A 46 -8.72 -0.06 6.08
N ILE A 47 -9.28 -1.01 5.33
CA ILE A 47 -9.04 -1.20 3.89
C ILE A 47 -10.29 -0.82 3.09
N THR A 48 -10.07 -0.10 2.00
CA THR A 48 -11.09 0.40 1.10
C THR A 48 -10.78 0.03 -0.35
N ASN A 49 -11.71 0.30 -1.27
CA ASN A 49 -11.49 0.16 -2.71
C ASN A 49 -10.47 1.16 -3.29
N ASN A 50 -9.88 2.02 -2.45
CA ASN A 50 -8.80 2.94 -2.83
C ASN A 50 -7.41 2.42 -2.46
N ASP A 51 -7.31 1.18 -1.97
CA ASP A 51 -6.06 0.62 -1.47
C ASP A 51 -5.49 -0.46 -2.39
N ILE A 52 -4.18 -0.43 -2.55
CA ILE A 52 -3.38 -1.51 -3.13
C ILE A 52 -2.60 -2.15 -1.99
N THR A 53 -2.75 -3.46 -1.77
CA THR A 53 -1.96 -4.20 -0.80
C THR A 53 -0.80 -4.92 -1.48
N THR A 54 0.37 -4.94 -0.84
CA THR A 54 1.53 -5.72 -1.30
C THR A 54 2.18 -6.40 -0.12
N ASN A 55 2.57 -7.68 -0.28
CA ASN A 55 3.27 -8.45 0.75
C ASN A 55 2.55 -8.47 2.13
N LEU A 56 1.22 -8.46 2.14
CA LEU A 56 0.38 -8.56 3.33
C LEU A 56 -0.54 -9.80 3.25
N PRO A 57 -0.89 -10.41 4.39
CA PRO A 57 -1.79 -11.56 4.46
C PRO A 57 -3.25 -11.22 4.16
#